data_AF-A0A520EXV2-F1
#
_entry.id   AF-A0A520EXV2-F1
#
_cell.length_a   1.000
_cell.length_b   1.000
_cell.length_c   1.000
_cell.angle_alpha   90.00
_cell.angle_beta   90.00
_cell.angle_gamma   90.00
#
_symmetry.space_group_name_H-M   'P 1'
#
loop_
_entity.id
_entity.type
_entity.pdbx_description
1 polymer ?
#
loop_
_entity_poly.entity_id
_entity_poly.type
_entity_poly.pdbx_seq_one_letter_code
_entity_poly.pdbx_strand_id
1 'polypeptide(L)'
;MQVPVLQTAPHPFNDPDRSKPQAGDPKWDELVNGARANGIKVPALLVTREGFLAQRPDLAHAIGDDAEYVVIYGHRRRAAAIAAGLATIPAVIDDAVMDDHGDLDAMTLENLGRQDLSEIAEAQMFARYSELGMGQRAIADKLGVDQATVSRRLSLLLLAPEV
;
A
#
# COMPACT_ATOMS: atom_id res chain seq x y z
N MET A 1 -18.97 -3.32 1.60
CA MET A 1 -19.74 -2.98 0.38
C MET A 1 -18.99 -3.44 -0.86
N GLN A 2 -19.55 -3.28 -2.07
CA GLN A 2 -18.86 -3.52 -3.34
C GLN A 2 -18.56 -2.16 -3.99
N VAL A 3 -17.35 -1.95 -4.51
CA VAL A 3 -16.98 -0.73 -5.23
C VAL A 3 -16.53 -1.03 -6.66
N PRO A 4 -16.80 -0.17 -7.66
CA PRO A 4 -16.30 -0.35 -9.02
C PRO A 4 -14.77 -0.38 -9.03
N VAL A 5 -14.17 -1.47 -9.53
CA VAL A 5 -12.72 -1.67 -9.40
C VAL A 5 -11.93 -0.59 -10.15
N LEU A 6 -12.46 -0.12 -11.28
CA LEU A 6 -11.82 0.90 -12.12
C LEU A 6 -11.89 2.31 -11.53
N GLN A 7 -12.77 2.57 -10.56
CA GLN A 7 -12.84 3.82 -9.81
C GLN A 7 -11.94 3.81 -8.56
N THR A 8 -11.16 2.75 -8.34
CA THR A 8 -10.19 2.71 -7.26
C THR A 8 -8.80 3.03 -7.79
N ALA A 9 -7.99 3.77 -7.05
CA ALA A 9 -6.57 4.00 -7.33
C ALA A 9 -5.68 3.37 -6.24
N PRO A 10 -4.49 2.85 -6.58
CA PRO A 10 -3.53 2.47 -5.55
C PRO A 10 -3.08 3.72 -4.78
N HIS A 11 -2.85 3.60 -3.47
CA HIS A 11 -2.16 4.65 -2.73
C HIS A 11 -0.80 4.96 -3.40
N PRO A 12 -0.45 6.25 -3.61
CA PRO A 12 0.82 6.65 -4.24
C PRO A 12 2.11 6.11 -3.59
N PHE A 13 2.06 5.67 -2.33
CA PHE A 13 3.21 5.09 -1.62
C PHE A 13 3.27 3.57 -1.70
N ASN A 14 2.27 2.92 -2.30
CA ASN A 14 2.35 1.51 -2.58
C ASN A 14 3.37 1.28 -3.70
N ASP A 15 4.36 0.43 -3.43
CA ASP A 15 5.28 -0.08 -4.44
C ASP A 15 4.48 -0.82 -5.55
N PRO A 16 4.51 -0.32 -6.80
CA PRO A 16 3.73 -0.88 -7.89
C PRO A 16 4.18 -2.30 -8.24
N ASP A 17 5.44 -2.66 -8.03
CA ASP A 17 5.98 -3.97 -8.40
C ASP A 17 5.46 -5.09 -7.47
N ARG A 18 4.97 -4.72 -6.28
CA ARG A 18 4.25 -5.65 -5.38
C ARG A 18 2.85 -5.99 -5.85
N SER A 19 2.28 -5.19 -6.75
CA SER A 19 0.93 -5.34 -7.28
C SER A 19 0.91 -5.74 -8.76
N LYS A 20 2.07 -5.84 -9.41
CA LYS A 20 2.19 -6.33 -10.77
C LYS A 20 2.34 -7.85 -10.79
N PRO A 21 1.79 -8.52 -11.82
CA PRO A 21 2.17 -9.89 -12.14
C PRO A 21 3.69 -9.99 -12.29
N GLN A 22 4.32 -10.93 -11.61
CA GLN A 22 5.68 -11.35 -11.93
C GLN A 22 5.58 -12.64 -12.75
N ALA A 23 6.26 -12.69 -13.89
CA ALA A 23 6.20 -13.85 -14.77
C ALA A 23 6.67 -15.10 -14.01
N GLY A 24 5.80 -16.11 -13.92
CA GLY A 24 6.08 -17.35 -13.19
C GLY A 24 5.86 -17.29 -11.68
N ASP A 25 5.20 -16.25 -11.12
CA ASP A 25 4.78 -16.22 -9.71
C ASP A 25 3.51 -17.06 -9.49
N PRO A 26 3.60 -18.25 -8.87
CA PRO A 26 2.42 -19.11 -8.67
C PRO A 26 1.38 -18.48 -7.74
N LYS A 27 1.80 -17.61 -6.80
CA LYS A 27 0.89 -16.93 -5.88
C LYS A 27 0.04 -15.91 -6.63
N TRP A 28 0.61 -15.27 -7.65
CA TRP A 28 -0.13 -14.35 -8.51
C TRP A 28 -1.19 -15.09 -9.33
N ASP A 29 -0.79 -16.18 -9.99
CA ASP A 29 -1.70 -16.98 -10.82
C ASP A 29 -2.85 -17.57 -9.99
N GLU A 30 -2.55 -18.08 -8.80
CA GLU A 30 -3.55 -18.57 -7.85
C GLU A 30 -4.54 -17.46 -7.45
N LEU A 31 -4.03 -16.26 -7.14
CA LEU A 31 -4.88 -15.12 -6.76
C LEU A 31 -5.82 -14.70 -7.89
N VAL A 32 -5.32 -14.60 -9.13
CA VAL A 32 -6.14 -14.22 -10.30
C VAL A 32 -7.14 -15.33 -10.65
N ASN A 33 -6.73 -16.59 -10.64
CA ASN A 33 -7.63 -17.71 -10.92
C ASN A 33 -8.72 -17.84 -9.85
N GLY A 34 -8.35 -17.65 -8.58
CA GLY A 34 -9.30 -17.58 -7.47
C GLY A 34 -10.29 -16.42 -7.63
N ALA A 35 -9.80 -15.24 -8.04
CA ALA A 35 -10.64 -14.09 -8.33
C ALA A 35 -11.61 -14.35 -9.49
N ARG A 36 -11.18 -15.02 -10.57
CA ARG A 36 -12.05 -15.40 -11.70
C ARG A 36 -13.12 -16.41 -11.29
N ALA A 37 -12.73 -17.43 -10.53
CA ALA A 37 -13.64 -18.50 -10.15
C ALA A 37 -14.66 -18.08 -9.09
N ASN A 38 -14.23 -17.27 -8.10
CA ASN A 38 -15.00 -17.04 -6.88
C ASN A 38 -15.21 -15.55 -6.55
N GLY A 39 -14.60 -14.63 -7.30
CA GLY A 39 -14.47 -13.23 -6.92
C GLY A 39 -13.48 -13.04 -5.77
N ILE A 40 -13.19 -11.78 -5.44
CA ILE A 40 -12.44 -11.43 -4.23
C ILE A 40 -13.36 -11.61 -3.01
N LYS A 41 -12.90 -12.32 -1.98
CA LYS A 41 -13.69 -12.58 -0.75
C LYS A 41 -13.32 -11.67 0.42
N VAL A 42 -12.01 -11.45 0.61
CA VAL A 42 -11.52 -10.58 1.67
C VAL A 42 -11.66 -9.12 1.19
N PRO A 43 -12.30 -8.22 1.96
CA PRO A 43 -12.45 -6.81 1.57
C PRO A 43 -11.13 -6.04 1.58
N ALA A 44 -10.92 -5.16 0.60
CA ALA A 44 -9.88 -4.13 0.66
C ALA A 44 -10.29 -3.00 1.63
N LEU A 45 -9.33 -2.30 2.21
CA LEU A 45 -9.60 -1.04 2.90
C LEU A 45 -9.31 0.11 1.95
N LEU A 46 -10.31 0.95 1.78
CA LEU A 46 -10.26 2.13 0.94
C LEU A 46 -10.62 3.36 1.76
N VAL A 47 -10.21 4.50 1.24
CA VAL A 47 -10.72 5.82 1.61
C VAL A 47 -11.33 6.46 0.38
N THR A 48 -12.20 7.44 0.56
CA THR A 48 -12.67 8.28 -0.54
C THR A 48 -11.51 9.11 -1.09
N ARG A 49 -11.56 9.47 -2.38
CA ARG A 49 -10.59 10.41 -2.97
C ARG A 49 -10.64 11.76 -2.25
N GLU A 50 -11.82 12.20 -1.84
CA GLU A 50 -11.98 13.44 -1.06
C GLU A 50 -11.26 13.36 0.29
N GLY A 51 -11.53 12.33 1.10
CA GLY A 51 -10.88 12.12 2.39
C GLY A 51 -9.37 11.96 2.28
N PHE A 52 -8.89 11.25 1.24
CA PHE A 52 -7.47 11.15 0.96
C PHE A 52 -6.84 12.51 0.66
N LEU A 53 -7.43 13.29 -0.24
CA LEU A 53 -6.88 14.58 -0.67
C LEU A 53 -7.04 15.69 0.38
N ALA A 54 -7.99 15.56 1.30
CA ALA A 54 -8.10 16.45 2.46
C ALA A 54 -6.83 16.40 3.32
N GLN A 55 -6.23 15.21 3.47
CA GLN A 55 -5.00 15.01 4.25
C GLN A 55 -3.72 15.01 3.40
N ARG A 56 -3.81 14.74 2.09
CA ARG A 56 -2.67 14.66 1.15
C ARG A 56 -2.92 15.43 -0.16
N PRO A 57 -3.14 16.75 -0.11
CA PRO A 57 -3.50 17.54 -1.29
C PRO A 57 -2.39 17.57 -2.36
N ASP A 58 -1.13 17.48 -1.95
CA ASP A 58 0.05 17.43 -2.81
C ASP A 58 0.12 16.18 -3.70
N LEU A 59 -0.57 15.11 -3.31
CA LEU A 59 -0.62 13.85 -4.05
C LEU A 59 -1.77 13.75 -5.06
N ALA A 60 -2.53 14.82 -5.29
CA ALA A 60 -3.64 14.82 -6.26
C ALA A 60 -3.24 14.33 -7.65
N HIS A 61 -2.05 14.72 -8.13
CA HIS A 61 -1.51 14.34 -9.43
C HIS A 61 -1.19 12.84 -9.56
N ALA A 62 -1.02 12.14 -8.43
CA ALA A 62 -0.68 10.72 -8.39
C ALA A 62 -1.93 9.81 -8.33
N ILE A 63 -3.12 10.40 -8.22
CA ILE A 63 -4.40 9.71 -8.20
C ILE A 63 -5.15 10.11 -9.46
N GLY A 64 -5.52 9.12 -10.28
CA GLY A 64 -6.24 9.37 -11.53
C GLY A 64 -7.54 10.15 -11.29
N ASP A 65 -7.89 11.04 -12.22
CA ASP A 65 -9.07 11.91 -12.09
C ASP A 65 -10.39 11.13 -12.01
N ASP A 66 -10.45 9.95 -12.64
CA ASP A 66 -11.61 9.05 -12.61
C ASP A 66 -11.69 8.19 -11.34
N ALA A 67 -10.71 8.29 -10.44
CA ALA A 67 -10.73 7.54 -9.19
C ALA A 67 -11.67 8.21 -8.17
N GLU A 68 -12.56 7.43 -7.59
CA GLU A 68 -13.41 7.85 -6.47
C GLU A 68 -12.84 7.38 -5.13
N TYR A 69 -11.97 6.37 -5.14
CA TYR A 69 -11.43 5.74 -3.93
C TYR A 69 -9.92 5.50 -4.03
N VAL A 70 -9.23 5.54 -2.89
CA VAL A 70 -7.80 5.20 -2.78
C VAL A 70 -7.63 3.97 -1.91
N VAL A 71 -6.84 3.00 -2.37
CA VAL A 71 -6.58 1.76 -1.64
C VAL A 71 -5.53 1.96 -0.55
N ILE A 72 -5.92 1.77 0.72
CA ILE A 72 -4.99 1.74 1.86
C ILE A 72 -4.37 0.36 2.03
N TYR A 73 -5.13 -0.73 1.93
CA TYR A 73 -4.57 -2.08 1.84
C TYR A 73 -5.34 -3.00 0.91
N GLY A 74 -4.67 -4.06 0.44
CA GLY A 74 -5.24 -5.03 -0.49
C GLY A 74 -4.94 -4.72 -1.96
N HIS A 75 -3.86 -3.99 -2.25
CA HIS A 75 -3.45 -3.62 -3.61
C HIS A 75 -3.31 -4.82 -4.56
N ARG A 76 -2.74 -5.94 -4.08
CA ARG A 76 -2.68 -7.20 -4.86
C ARG A 76 -4.06 -7.74 -5.22
N ARG A 77 -5.05 -7.63 -4.32
CA ARG A 77 -6.43 -8.06 -4.57
C ARG A 77 -7.12 -7.14 -5.57
N ARG A 78 -6.90 -5.83 -5.50
CA ARG A 78 -7.35 -4.88 -6.54
C ARG A 78 -6.74 -5.24 -7.89
N ALA A 79 -5.44 -5.43 -7.96
CA ALA A 79 -4.76 -5.77 -9.21
C ALA A 79 -5.25 -7.10 -9.80
N ALA A 80 -5.46 -8.12 -8.94
CA ALA A 80 -6.04 -9.39 -9.36
C ALA A 80 -7.49 -9.26 -9.82
N ALA A 81 -8.31 -8.43 -9.18
CA ALA A 81 -9.68 -8.16 -9.61
C ALA A 81 -9.71 -7.52 -11.01
N ILE A 82 -8.82 -6.58 -11.29
CA ILE A 82 -8.65 -5.99 -12.62
C ILE A 82 -8.21 -7.06 -13.63
N ALA A 83 -7.19 -7.86 -13.32
CA ALA A 83 -6.68 -8.92 -14.20
C ALA A 83 -7.70 -10.06 -14.43
N ALA A 84 -8.62 -10.26 -13.49
CA ALA A 84 -9.73 -11.20 -13.58
C ALA A 84 -10.94 -10.63 -14.33
N GLY A 85 -10.95 -9.32 -14.66
CA GLY A 85 -12.07 -8.66 -15.34
C GLY A 85 -13.29 -8.46 -14.45
N LEU A 86 -13.12 -8.40 -13.13
CA LEU A 86 -14.23 -8.17 -12.21
C LEU A 86 -14.71 -6.72 -12.30
N ALA A 87 -16.03 -6.51 -12.30
CA ALA A 87 -16.60 -5.16 -12.28
C ALA A 87 -16.39 -4.46 -10.93
N THR A 88 -16.46 -5.22 -9.83
CA THR A 88 -16.36 -4.69 -8.46
C THR A 88 -15.41 -5.49 -7.60
N ILE A 89 -14.96 -4.85 -6.50
CA ILE A 89 -14.20 -5.49 -5.42
C ILE A 89 -14.91 -5.21 -4.08
N PRO A 90 -15.00 -6.19 -3.16
CA PRO A 90 -15.48 -5.91 -1.81
C PRO A 90 -14.51 -4.96 -1.10
N ALA A 91 -15.07 -3.96 -0.45
CA ALA A 91 -14.30 -2.96 0.28
C ALA A 91 -14.99 -2.53 1.58
N VAL A 92 -14.16 -2.09 2.51
CA VAL A 92 -14.51 -1.24 3.65
C VAL A 92 -14.00 0.16 3.30
N ILE A 93 -14.86 1.17 3.45
CA ILE A 93 -14.49 2.57 3.24
C ILE A 93 -14.44 3.21 4.63
N ASP A 94 -13.29 3.78 4.98
CA ASP A 94 -13.08 4.39 6.29
C ASP A 94 -12.09 5.55 6.21
N ASP A 95 -12.62 6.76 6.01
CA ASP A 95 -11.81 7.98 5.90
C ASP A 95 -11.12 8.36 7.22
N ALA A 96 -11.59 7.85 8.37
CA ALA A 96 -10.96 8.11 9.66
C ALA A 96 -9.54 7.53 9.75
N VAL A 97 -9.20 6.56 8.89
CA VAL A 97 -7.83 6.04 8.75
C VAL A 97 -6.85 7.12 8.30
N MET A 98 -7.32 8.19 7.65
CA MET A 98 -6.43 9.26 7.18
C MET A 98 -5.94 10.19 8.31
N ASP A 99 -6.59 10.19 9.48
CA ASP A 99 -6.22 11.04 10.61
C ASP A 99 -4.82 10.70 11.13
N ASP A 100 -4.04 11.72 11.52
CA ASP A 100 -2.69 11.59 12.08
C ASP A 100 -1.74 10.68 11.27
N HIS A 101 -1.86 10.70 9.93
CA HIS A 101 -1.11 9.84 9.02
C HIS A 101 -1.37 8.33 9.21
N GLY A 102 -2.56 7.97 9.68
CA GLY A 102 -2.96 6.59 9.96
C GLY A 102 -2.99 5.67 8.73
N ASP A 103 -3.00 6.23 7.53
CA ASP A 103 -2.87 5.49 6.28
C ASP A 103 -1.50 4.82 6.15
N LEU A 104 -0.43 5.53 6.53
CA LEU A 104 0.92 4.95 6.64
C LEU A 104 0.96 3.87 7.70
N ASP A 105 0.32 4.10 8.85
CA ASP A 105 0.29 3.13 9.94
C ASP A 105 -0.39 1.83 9.50
N ALA A 106 -1.55 1.95 8.85
CA ALA A 106 -2.30 0.82 8.32
C ALA A 106 -1.50 0.07 7.25
N MET A 107 -0.87 0.79 6.32
CA MET A 107 -0.01 0.20 5.29
C MET A 107 1.22 -0.49 5.90
N THR A 108 1.84 0.11 6.91
CA THR A 108 3.01 -0.44 7.59
C THR A 108 2.66 -1.70 8.36
N LEU A 109 1.57 -1.70 9.12
CA LEU A 109 1.14 -2.84 9.91
C LEU A 109 0.80 -4.05 9.02
N GLU A 110 0.14 -3.82 7.87
CA GLU A 110 -0.11 -4.89 6.89
C GLU A 110 1.20 -5.47 6.34
N ASN A 111 2.18 -4.61 6.05
CA ASN A 111 3.47 -5.04 5.50
C ASN A 111 4.34 -5.78 6.52
N LEU A 112 4.40 -5.34 7.77
CA LEU A 112 5.17 -6.00 8.84
C LEU A 112 4.65 -7.40 9.15
N GLY A 113 3.37 -7.67 8.91
CA GLY A 113 2.80 -9.02 9.01
C GLY A 113 3.26 -9.99 7.91
N ARG A 114 4.01 -9.53 6.90
CA ARG A 114 4.43 -10.34 5.76
C ARG A 114 5.78 -10.99 6.02
N GLN A 115 5.84 -12.30 5.79
CA GLN A 115 7.08 -13.07 5.90
C GLN A 115 8.12 -12.73 4.82
N ASP A 116 7.72 -12.02 3.76
CA ASP A 116 8.53 -11.73 2.56
C ASP A 116 8.88 -10.25 2.39
N LEU A 117 8.77 -9.43 3.44
CA LEU A 117 9.12 -8.00 3.37
C LEU A 117 10.65 -7.84 3.23
N SER A 118 11.11 -7.22 2.14
CA SER A 118 12.54 -7.00 1.89
C SER A 118 13.11 -5.85 2.73
N GLU A 119 14.44 -5.82 2.89
CA GLU A 119 15.09 -4.73 3.62
C GLU A 119 14.90 -3.35 2.94
N ILE A 120 14.87 -3.32 1.61
CA ILE A 120 14.59 -2.11 0.84
C ILE A 120 13.14 -1.66 1.04
N ALA A 121 12.21 -2.61 1.11
CA ALA A 121 10.81 -2.35 1.40
C ALA A 121 10.61 -1.72 2.79
N GLU A 122 11.29 -2.24 3.82
CA GLU A 122 11.32 -1.63 5.15
C GLU A 122 11.94 -0.23 5.12
N ALA A 123 13.05 -0.07 4.38
CA ALA A 123 13.72 1.21 4.26
C ALA A 123 12.82 2.30 3.66
N GLN A 124 12.12 1.98 2.56
CA GLN A 124 11.15 2.89 1.93
C GLN A 124 10.04 3.28 2.90
N MET A 125 9.57 2.34 3.71
CA MET A 125 8.53 2.58 4.71
C MET A 125 9.02 3.50 5.82
N PHE A 126 10.23 3.27 6.35
CA PHE A 126 10.83 4.15 7.36
C PHE A 126 11.08 5.56 6.79
N ALA A 127 11.45 5.67 5.52
CA ALA A 127 11.65 6.95 4.86
C ALA A 127 10.36 7.78 4.84
N ARG A 128 9.19 7.17 4.65
CA ARG A 128 7.90 7.88 4.71
C ARG A 128 7.64 8.52 6.07
N TYR A 129 7.89 7.82 7.16
CA TYR A 129 7.79 8.42 8.50
C TYR A 129 8.81 9.54 8.71
N SER A 130 10.03 9.39 8.17
CA SER A 130 11.05 10.43 8.23
C SER A 130 10.69 11.67 7.41
N GLU A 131 10.04 11.51 6.25
CA GLU A 131 9.52 12.60 5.41
C GLU A 131 8.42 13.40 6.13
N LEU A 132 7.68 12.75 7.05
CA LEU A 132 6.73 13.40 7.96
C LEU A 132 7.40 14.05 9.18
N GLY A 133 8.73 14.07 9.23
CA GLY A 133 9.50 14.70 10.31
C GLY A 133 9.68 13.83 11.56
N MET A 134 9.31 12.54 11.53
CA MET A 134 9.59 11.64 12.66
C MET A 134 11.08 11.33 12.76
N GLY A 135 11.65 11.49 13.95
CA GLY A 135 13.03 11.07 14.22
C GLY A 135 13.17 9.54 14.28
N GLN A 136 14.36 9.02 13.96
CA GLN A 136 14.61 7.57 13.91
C GLN A 136 14.26 6.81 15.20
N ARG A 137 14.44 7.44 16.38
CA ARG A 137 14.04 6.88 17.68
C ARG A 137 12.51 6.70 17.76
N ALA A 138 11.75 7.70 17.32
CA ALA A 138 10.29 7.65 17.34
C ALA A 138 9.74 6.62 16.35
N ILE A 139 10.37 6.49 15.17
CA ILE A 139 10.05 5.44 14.19
C ILE A 139 10.28 4.06 14.81
N ALA A 140 11.45 3.86 15.44
CA ALA A 140 11.80 2.63 16.12
C ALA A 140 10.77 2.24 17.19
N ASP A 141 10.45 3.17 18.09
CA ASP A 141 9.47 2.94 19.16
C ASP A 141 8.07 2.65 18.60
N LYS A 142 7.66 3.36 17.52
CA LYS A 142 6.35 3.16 16.87
C LYS A 142 6.24 1.79 16.20
N LEU A 143 7.31 1.30 15.58
CA LEU A 143 7.30 0.06 14.79
C LEU A 143 7.80 -1.17 15.57
N GLY A 144 8.21 -0.99 16.82
CA GLY A 144 8.70 -2.08 17.68
C GLY A 144 10.04 -2.66 17.21
N VAL A 145 10.91 -1.82 16.64
CA VAL A 145 12.25 -2.21 16.15
C VAL A 145 13.33 -1.35 16.80
N ASP A 146 14.60 -1.79 16.74
CA ASP A 146 15.71 -0.98 17.25
C ASP A 146 16.00 0.24 16.37
N GLN A 147 16.39 1.36 16.98
CA GLN A 147 16.80 2.57 16.24
C GLN A 147 17.99 2.31 15.31
N ALA A 148 18.91 1.40 15.67
CA ALA A 148 20.00 0.99 14.80
C ALA A 148 19.50 0.31 13.51
N THR A 149 18.40 -0.46 13.60
CA THR A 149 17.74 -1.06 12.43
C THR A 149 17.15 0.02 11.53
N VAL A 150 16.47 1.02 12.11
CA VAL A 150 15.94 2.17 11.34
C VAL A 150 17.06 2.89 10.59
N SER A 151 18.16 3.20 11.28
CA SER A 151 19.34 3.86 10.68
C SER A 151 19.97 3.05 9.53
N ARG A 152 20.18 1.74 9.74
CA ARG A 152 20.75 0.85 8.72
C ARG A 152 19.86 0.79 7.48
N ARG A 153 18.55 0.66 7.68
CA ARG A 153 17.57 0.58 6.59
C ARG A 153 17.52 1.88 5.80
N LEU A 154 17.41 3.03 6.46
CA LEU A 154 17.43 4.33 5.77
C LEU A 154 18.72 4.53 4.96
N SER A 155 19.86 4.08 5.49
CA SER A 155 21.14 4.13 4.77
C SER A 155 21.13 3.34 3.45
N LEU A 156 20.32 2.28 3.33
CA LEU A 156 20.21 1.52 2.09
C LEU A 156 19.65 2.35 0.93
N LEU A 157 18.81 3.35 1.20
CA LEU A 157 18.25 4.23 0.18
C LEU A 157 19.26 5.29 -0.31
N LEU A 158 20.34 5.50 0.44
CA LEU A 158 21.40 6.46 0.10
C LEU A 158 22.56 5.81 -0.66
N LEU A 159 22.61 4.47 -0.71
CA LEU A 159 23.55 3.76 -1.54
C LEU A 159 23.11 3.94 -3.00
N ALA A 160 23.90 4.68 -3.78
CA ALA A 160 23.73 4.71 -5.23
C ALA A 160 23.75 3.27 -5.76
N PRO A 161 22.94 2.92 -6.77
CA PRO A 161 23.04 1.61 -7.41
C PRO A 161 24.51 1.41 -7.84
N GLU A 162 25.08 0.25 -7.52
CA GLU A 162 26.40 -0.13 -8.02
C GLU A 162 26.40 0.08 -9.54
N VAL A 163 27.33 0.93 -10.01
CA VAL A 163 27.52 1.30 -11.42
C VAL A 163 27.98 0.08 -12.23
#